data_AF-A0A0K0GPN3-F1
#
_entry.id   AF-A0A0K0GPN3-F1
#
_cell.length_a   1.000
_cell.length_b   1.000
_cell.length_c   1.000
_cell.angle_alpha   90.00
_cell.angle_beta   90.00
_cell.angle_gamma   90.00
#
_symmetry.space_group_name_H-M   'P 1'
#
loop_
_entity.id
_entity.type
_entity.pdbx_description
1 polymer ?
#
loop_
_entity_poly.entity_id
_entity_poly.type
_entity_poly.pdbx_seq_one_letter_code
_entity_poly.pdbx_strand_id
1 'polypeptide(L)'
;MQGFIWVFGVLELPVFVTLRPGFWQFSPMRTRRPAAEQLPADELCRSRLENQIDLRHPLVQLSHRLPWSALEQALSPRLPATTGTGGRPALPVRLIAGLLYLKHAYDLSDEAVCERWLENPYWQFFTGEVVFQTCVPCDPSSLTRWRQRLG
;
A
#
# COMPACT_ATOMS: atom_id res chain seq x y z
N MET A 1 49.57 54.18 -24.79
CA MET A 1 48.35 54.96 -24.50
C MET A 1 47.49 54.98 -25.75
N GLN A 2 46.24 54.51 -25.67
CA GLN A 2 45.09 54.95 -26.47
C GLN A 2 45.14 54.60 -27.97
N GLY A 3 44.12 54.07 -28.63
CA GLY A 3 42.73 53.82 -28.31
C GLY A 3 42.00 53.60 -29.65
N PHE A 4 41.01 52.70 -29.64
CA PHE A 4 39.82 52.63 -30.50
C PHE A 4 39.91 53.00 -31.99
N ILE A 5 39.66 52.00 -32.86
CA ILE A 5 38.88 52.21 -34.09
C ILE A 5 37.92 51.03 -34.26
N TRP A 6 36.62 51.33 -34.25
CA TRP A 6 35.53 50.48 -34.75
C TRP A 6 35.01 51.14 -36.01
N VAL A 7 35.07 50.49 -37.19
CA VAL A 7 34.13 50.74 -38.31
C VAL A 7 33.96 49.45 -39.13
N PHE A 8 32.70 49.17 -39.42
CA PHE A 8 32.12 48.15 -40.29
C PHE A 8 32.52 48.24 -41.78
N GLY A 9 32.33 47.15 -42.53
CA GLY A 9 32.29 47.17 -44.01
C GLY A 9 32.89 45.87 -44.57
N VAL A 10 32.11 44.80 -44.79
CA VAL A 10 31.33 44.47 -46.01
C VAL A 10 32.24 44.13 -47.21
N LEU A 11 31.78 43.19 -48.05
CA LEU A 11 32.32 42.67 -49.32
C LEU A 11 33.25 41.45 -49.17
N GLU A 12 33.08 40.29 -49.84
CA GLU A 12 32.12 39.75 -50.82
C GLU A 12 32.33 38.21 -50.85
N LEU A 13 31.24 37.45 -51.06
CA LEU A 13 31.01 36.33 -52.01
C LEU A 13 32.15 35.40 -52.50
N PRO A 14 31.84 34.31 -53.22
CA PRO A 14 30.86 33.24 -53.02
C PRO A 14 31.52 31.85 -53.29
N VAL A 15 30.69 30.88 -53.68
CA VAL A 15 31.00 29.63 -54.42
C VAL A 15 30.86 28.35 -53.59
N PHE A 16 29.68 27.76 -53.81
CA PHE A 16 29.32 26.37 -53.63
C PHE A 16 30.43 25.41 -54.12
N VAL A 17 30.90 24.54 -53.23
CA VAL A 17 31.48 23.25 -53.61
C VAL A 17 30.64 22.16 -52.96
N THR A 18 29.97 21.42 -53.82
CA THR A 18 29.21 20.20 -53.58
C THR A 18 30.16 19.08 -53.13
N LEU A 19 29.86 18.43 -52.00
CA LEU A 19 30.28 17.05 -51.78
C LEU A 19 29.20 16.24 -51.07
N ARG A 20 29.10 15.01 -51.54
CA ARG A 20 27.98 14.08 -51.50
C ARG A 20 27.99 13.24 -50.19
N PRO A 21 27.03 12.32 -50.01
CA PRO A 21 26.21 12.18 -48.81
C PRO A 21 26.86 11.28 -47.73
N GLY A 22 27.09 11.86 -46.55
CA GLY A 22 27.54 11.15 -45.36
C GLY A 22 26.35 10.74 -44.49
N PHE A 23 26.01 9.47 -44.58
CA PHE A 23 25.03 8.71 -43.81
C PHE A 23 25.19 8.91 -42.29
N TRP A 24 24.41 9.81 -41.68
CA TRP A 24 24.21 9.85 -40.23
C TRP A 24 22.75 9.56 -39.91
N GLN A 25 22.43 8.28 -39.81
CA GLN A 25 21.20 7.80 -39.21
C GLN A 25 21.28 8.07 -37.71
N PHE A 26 20.88 9.27 -37.27
CA PHE A 26 20.58 9.53 -35.87
C PHE A 26 19.34 8.71 -35.50
N SER A 27 19.54 7.48 -35.06
CA SER A 27 18.53 6.82 -34.25
C SER A 27 18.41 7.61 -32.95
N PRO A 28 17.24 8.18 -32.60
CA PRO A 28 17.05 8.62 -31.23
C PRO A 28 17.22 7.37 -30.38
N MET A 29 18.18 7.39 -29.46
CA MET A 29 18.15 6.50 -28.31
C MET A 29 16.84 6.83 -27.58
N ARG A 30 15.77 6.13 -27.97
CA ARG A 30 14.62 5.91 -27.12
C ARG A 30 15.22 5.16 -25.96
N THR A 31 15.58 5.88 -24.91
CA THR A 31 15.85 5.28 -23.61
C THR A 31 14.58 4.50 -23.30
N ARG A 32 14.62 3.19 -23.58
CA ARG A 32 13.74 2.25 -22.92
C ARG A 32 14.15 2.41 -21.47
N ARG A 33 13.46 3.31 -20.76
CA ARG A 33 13.40 3.28 -19.31
C ARG A 33 13.07 1.81 -19.04
N PRO A 34 13.99 1.03 -18.42
CA PRO A 34 13.66 -0.33 -18.10
C PRO A 34 12.36 -0.24 -17.33
N ALA A 35 11.39 -1.11 -17.66
CA ALA A 35 10.17 -1.28 -16.90
C ALA A 35 10.51 -1.92 -15.53
N ALA A 36 11.55 -1.41 -14.88
CA ALA A 36 11.82 -1.59 -13.49
C ALA A 36 10.78 -0.74 -12.77
N GLU A 37 9.71 -1.40 -12.37
CA GLU A 37 9.18 -1.21 -11.04
C GLU A 37 8.84 0.24 -10.70
N GLN A 38 7.90 0.83 -11.45
CA GLN A 38 7.13 1.94 -10.91
C GLN A 38 6.15 1.34 -9.89
N LEU A 39 6.67 0.86 -8.75
CA LEU A 39 5.86 0.85 -7.53
C LEU A 39 5.40 2.30 -7.36
N PRO A 40 4.08 2.56 -7.27
CA PRO A 40 3.59 3.91 -7.05
C PRO A 40 4.36 4.46 -5.84
N ALA A 41 4.93 5.65 -5.95
CA ALA A 41 5.62 6.29 -4.81
C ALA A 41 4.74 6.32 -3.54
N ASP A 42 3.43 6.20 -3.74
CA ASP A 42 2.39 6.06 -2.73
C ASP A 42 2.54 4.80 -1.84
N GLU A 43 3.05 3.68 -2.35
CA GLU A 43 3.29 2.47 -1.55
C GLU A 43 4.54 2.61 -0.66
N LEU A 44 5.54 3.36 -1.10
CA LEU A 44 6.74 3.69 -0.32
C LEU A 44 6.42 4.63 0.85
N CYS A 45 5.30 5.37 0.79
CA CYS A 45 4.92 6.37 1.78
C CYS A 45 3.85 5.88 2.78
N ARG A 46 3.43 4.62 2.72
CA ARG A 46 2.53 4.06 3.74
C ARG A 46 3.30 3.82 5.03
N SER A 47 3.23 4.80 5.94
CA SER A 47 3.78 4.65 7.30
C SER A 47 3.11 3.47 8.00
N ARG A 48 3.89 2.65 8.71
CA ARG A 48 3.36 1.56 9.52
C ARG A 48 2.47 2.10 10.63
N LEU A 49 1.44 1.34 11.02
CA LEU A 49 0.52 1.70 12.10
C LEU A 49 1.26 1.96 13.41
N GLU A 50 2.30 1.18 13.71
CA GLU A 50 3.15 1.35 14.90
C GLU A 50 3.82 2.74 15.00
N ASN A 51 3.99 3.45 13.87
CA ASN A 51 4.54 4.80 13.82
C ASN A 51 3.46 5.90 13.92
N GLN A 52 2.18 5.53 13.84
CA GLN A 52 1.04 6.46 13.81
C GLN A 52 0.22 6.44 15.12
N ILE A 53 0.39 5.41 15.94
CA ILE A 53 -0.42 5.19 17.15
C ILE A 53 0.44 5.26 18.42
N ASP A 54 -0.17 5.60 19.55
CA ASP A 54 0.50 5.47 20.84
C ASP A 54 0.53 3.99 21.28
N LEU A 55 1.75 3.44 21.40
CA LEU A 55 1.96 2.05 21.84
C LEU A 55 1.55 1.81 23.30
N ARG A 56 1.36 2.87 24.09
CA ARG A 56 0.87 2.79 25.47
C ARG A 56 -0.65 2.62 25.54
N HIS A 57 -1.36 2.74 24.42
CA HIS A 57 -2.80 2.60 24.38
C HIS A 57 -3.23 1.20 24.87
N PRO A 58 -4.29 1.09 25.70
CA PRO A 58 -4.71 -0.18 26.30
C PRO A 58 -4.96 -1.31 25.28
N LEU A 59 -5.56 -1.00 24.12
CA LEU A 59 -5.76 -2.00 23.06
C LEU A 59 -4.45 -2.50 22.45
N VAL A 60 -3.44 -1.64 22.32
CA VAL A 60 -2.13 -2.05 21.80
C VAL A 60 -1.44 -2.99 22.79
N GLN A 61 -1.44 -2.61 24.06
CA GLN A 61 -0.92 -3.44 25.15
C GLN A 61 -1.65 -4.79 25.25
N LEU A 62 -2.98 -4.79 25.12
CA LEU A 62 -3.78 -6.01 25.08
C LEU A 62 -3.40 -6.88 23.88
N SER A 63 -3.23 -6.28 22.70
CA SER A 63 -2.81 -6.99 21.49
C SER A 63 -1.48 -7.71 21.69
N HIS A 64 -0.53 -7.13 22.44
CA HIS A 64 0.75 -7.80 22.72
C HIS A 64 0.65 -8.93 23.76
N ARG A 65 -0.34 -8.87 24.66
CA ARG A 65 -0.52 -9.86 25.73
C ARG A 65 -1.37 -11.06 25.31
N LEU A 66 -2.23 -10.89 24.30
CA LEU A 66 -3.08 -11.96 23.83
C LEU A 66 -2.25 -13.05 23.13
N PRO A 67 -2.46 -14.33 23.47
CA PRO A 67 -1.76 -15.44 22.83
C PRO A 67 -2.36 -15.75 21.47
N TRP A 68 -2.15 -14.87 20.49
CA TRP A 68 -2.73 -14.97 19.14
C TRP A 68 -2.42 -16.30 18.44
N SER A 69 -1.21 -16.83 18.62
CA SER A 69 -0.82 -18.12 18.05
C SER A 69 -1.62 -19.28 18.65
N ALA A 70 -1.88 -19.26 19.96
CA ALA A 70 -2.71 -20.28 20.60
C ALA A 70 -4.18 -20.17 20.17
N LEU A 71 -4.68 -18.94 20.00
CA LEU A 71 -6.03 -18.70 19.46
C LEU A 71 -6.13 -19.23 18.02
N GLU A 72 -5.15 -18.93 17.17
CA GLU A 72 -5.09 -19.44 15.80
C GLU A 72 -5.06 -20.96 15.75
N GLN A 73 -4.24 -21.61 16.58
CA GLN A 73 -4.19 -23.07 16.68
C GLN A 73 -5.53 -23.67 17.16
N ALA A 74 -6.15 -23.09 18.19
CA ALA A 74 -7.42 -23.56 18.72
C ALA A 74 -8.58 -23.38 17.74
N LEU A 75 -8.52 -22.35 16.90
CA LEU A 75 -9.55 -22.03 15.90
C LEU A 75 -9.27 -22.66 14.53
N SER A 76 -8.04 -23.14 14.27
CA SER A 76 -7.63 -23.78 13.02
C SER A 76 -8.61 -24.85 12.51
N PRO A 77 -9.19 -25.73 13.36
CA PRO A 77 -10.16 -26.73 12.89
C PRO A 77 -11.49 -26.15 12.41
N ARG A 78 -11.84 -24.93 12.84
CA ARG A 78 -13.09 -24.24 12.51
C ARG A 78 -12.94 -23.26 11.33
N LEU A 79 -11.69 -22.99 10.93
CA LEU A 79 -11.38 -22.15 9.79
C LEU A 79 -11.61 -22.90 8.48
N PRO A 80 -12.18 -22.24 7.46
CA PRO A 80 -12.24 -22.83 6.14
C PRO A 80 -10.80 -23.02 5.64
N ALA A 81 -10.45 -24.26 5.27
CA ALA A 81 -9.16 -24.55 4.67
C ALA A 81 -8.96 -23.64 3.46
N THR A 82 -7.82 -22.95 3.40
CA THR A 82 -7.43 -22.12 2.26
C THR A 82 -6.98 -23.03 1.12
N THR A 83 -7.88 -23.88 0.62
CA THR A 83 -7.56 -24.93 -0.36
C THR A 83 -8.11 -24.56 -1.73
N GLY A 84 -7.20 -24.13 -2.61
CA GLY A 84 -7.06 -24.58 -4.00
C GLY A 84 -8.17 -24.34 -5.03
N THR A 85 -9.40 -24.00 -4.64
CA THR A 85 -10.54 -23.93 -5.56
C THR A 85 -11.09 -22.51 -5.62
N GLY A 86 -10.35 -21.60 -6.25
CA GLY A 86 -10.87 -20.34 -6.83
C GLY A 86 -11.75 -19.43 -5.95
N GLY A 87 -11.62 -19.47 -4.62
CA GLY A 87 -12.43 -18.68 -3.68
C GLY A 87 -11.68 -17.49 -3.08
N ARG A 88 -12.44 -16.54 -2.48
CA ARG A 88 -11.87 -15.44 -1.69
C ARG A 88 -10.99 -16.03 -0.57
N PRO A 89 -9.75 -15.54 -0.36
CA PRO A 89 -8.87 -16.04 0.69
C PRO A 89 -9.57 -15.96 2.05
N ALA A 90 -9.34 -16.97 2.88
CA ALA A 90 -9.88 -16.98 4.24
C ALA A 90 -9.36 -15.76 5.01
N LEU A 91 -10.24 -15.11 5.76
CA LEU A 91 -9.87 -13.96 6.58
C LEU A 91 -8.92 -14.41 7.71
N PRO A 92 -7.89 -13.61 8.05
CA PRO A 92 -6.99 -13.93 9.15
C PRO A 92 -7.75 -14.16 10.46
N VAL A 93 -7.32 -15.15 11.24
CA VAL A 93 -7.98 -15.49 12.52
C VAL A 93 -7.98 -14.31 13.47
N ARG A 94 -6.84 -13.61 13.56
CA ARG A 94 -6.67 -12.43 14.39
C ARG A 94 -7.64 -11.32 14.03
N LEU A 95 -7.91 -11.12 12.74
CA LEU A 95 -8.88 -10.12 12.27
C LEU A 95 -10.27 -10.44 12.80
N ILE A 96 -10.73 -11.67 12.60
CA ILE A 96 -12.07 -12.08 13.04
C ILE A 96 -12.20 -12.09 14.57
N ALA A 97 -11.25 -12.72 15.26
CA ALA A 97 -11.26 -12.77 16.72
C ALA A 97 -11.20 -11.37 17.33
N GLY A 98 -10.40 -10.48 16.73
CA GLY A 98 -10.30 -9.08 17.15
C GLY A 98 -11.60 -8.31 16.93
N LEU A 99 -12.25 -8.46 15.77
CA LEU A 99 -13.55 -7.82 15.49
C LEU A 99 -14.65 -8.34 16.43
N LEU A 100 -14.71 -9.64 16.70
CA LEU A 100 -15.67 -10.21 17.65
C LEU A 100 -15.43 -9.71 19.08
N TYR A 101 -14.17 -9.59 19.49
CA TYR A 101 -13.81 -8.99 20.78
C TYR A 101 -14.26 -7.52 20.85
N LEU A 102 -13.92 -6.70 19.85
CA LEU A 102 -14.26 -5.28 19.83
C LEU A 102 -15.78 -5.08 19.81
N LYS A 103 -16.49 -5.88 19.02
CA LYS A 103 -17.95 -5.89 18.99
C LYS A 103 -18.53 -6.11 20.39
N HIS A 104 -18.06 -7.14 21.10
CA HIS A 104 -18.55 -7.46 22.44
C HIS A 104 -18.14 -6.43 23.49
N ALA A 105 -16.89 -5.96 23.46
CA ALA A 105 -16.35 -5.02 24.45
C ALA A 105 -16.98 -3.62 24.36
N TYR A 106 -17.44 -3.21 23.16
CA TYR A 106 -18.05 -1.91 22.92
C TYR A 106 -19.56 -1.98 22.64
N ASP A 107 -20.19 -3.14 22.81
CA ASP A 107 -21.62 -3.39 22.58
C ASP A 107 -22.11 -2.88 21.21
N LEU A 108 -21.45 -3.32 20.14
CA LEU A 108 -21.72 -2.87 18.76
C LEU A 108 -22.45 -3.91 17.91
N SER A 109 -23.12 -3.44 16.85
CA SER A 109 -23.62 -4.31 15.77
C SER A 109 -22.47 -4.81 14.86
N ASP A 110 -22.76 -5.79 14.00
CA ASP A 110 -21.77 -6.30 13.03
C ASP A 110 -21.39 -5.22 11.99
N GLU A 111 -22.31 -4.32 11.66
CA GLU A 111 -22.10 -3.19 10.76
C GLU A 111 -21.27 -2.10 11.45
N ALA A 112 -21.68 -1.69 12.64
CA ALA A 112 -21.03 -0.62 13.40
C ALA A 112 -19.58 -0.96 13.75
N VAL A 113 -19.26 -2.23 14.02
CA VAL A 113 -17.86 -2.64 14.27
C VAL A 113 -17.00 -2.52 13.01
N CYS A 114 -17.54 -2.88 11.83
CA CYS A 114 -16.83 -2.76 10.56
C CYS A 114 -16.61 -1.29 10.16
N GLU A 115 -17.60 -0.43 10.37
CA GLU A 115 -17.50 1.01 10.11
C GLU A 115 -16.49 1.67 11.06
N ARG A 116 -16.60 1.43 12.37
CA ARG A 116 -15.70 2.02 13.35
C ARG A 116 -14.25 1.53 13.23
N TRP A 117 -14.06 0.31 12.74
CA TRP A 117 -12.73 -0.22 12.42
C TRP A 117 -12.05 0.56 11.29
N LEU A 118 -12.81 1.04 10.30
CA LEU A 118 -12.29 1.84 9.20
C LEU A 118 -11.71 3.17 9.68
N GLU A 119 -12.34 3.78 10.69
CA GLU A 119 -11.96 5.09 11.22
C GLU A 119 -10.86 5.04 12.27
N ASN A 120 -10.57 3.86 12.85
CA ASN A 120 -9.76 3.75 14.05
C ASN A 120 -8.45 2.95 13.84
N PRO A 121 -7.27 3.60 13.81
CA PRO A 121 -6.00 2.92 13.59
C PRO A 121 -5.62 1.95 14.73
N TYR A 122 -6.09 2.19 15.96
CA TYR A 122 -5.86 1.28 17.08
C TYR A 122 -6.60 -0.05 16.89
N TRP A 123 -7.78 -0.02 16.27
CA TRP A 123 -8.58 -1.21 16.01
C TRP A 123 -7.95 -2.05 14.91
N GLN A 124 -7.47 -1.41 13.85
CA GLN A 124 -6.73 -2.05 12.76
C GLN A 124 -5.46 -2.72 13.28
N PHE A 125 -4.68 -2.01 14.11
CA PHE A 125 -3.50 -2.58 14.76
C PHE A 125 -3.86 -3.78 15.66
N PHE A 126 -4.91 -3.65 16.47
CA PHE A 126 -5.35 -4.72 17.37
C PHE A 126 -5.70 -6.00 16.58
N THR A 127 -6.37 -5.86 15.44
CA THR A 127 -6.74 -6.95 14.52
C THR A 127 -5.58 -7.49 13.69
N GLY A 128 -4.40 -6.88 13.74
CA GLY A 128 -3.18 -7.37 13.10
C GLY A 128 -2.80 -6.71 11.79
N GLU A 129 -3.43 -5.59 11.42
CA GLU A 129 -2.96 -4.80 10.28
C GLU A 129 -1.62 -4.13 10.61
N VAL A 130 -0.75 -4.04 9.61
CA VAL A 130 0.56 -3.37 9.71
C VAL A 130 0.48 -1.94 9.19
N VAL A 131 -0.48 -1.70 8.28
CA VAL A 131 -0.67 -0.43 7.57
C VAL A 131 -2.13 -0.05 7.68
N PHE A 132 -2.40 1.26 7.73
CA PHE A 132 -3.76 1.76 7.80
C PHE A 132 -4.53 1.42 6.52
N GLN A 133 -5.69 0.79 6.70
CA GLN A 133 -6.61 0.38 5.65
C GLN A 133 -7.77 1.37 5.55
N THR A 134 -8.14 1.70 4.31
CA THR A 134 -9.25 2.60 3.98
C THR A 134 -10.46 1.87 3.39
N CYS A 135 -10.49 0.55 3.51
CA CYS A 135 -11.59 -0.29 3.05
C CYS A 135 -12.08 -1.17 4.21
N VAL A 136 -13.36 -1.52 4.22
CA VAL A 136 -13.92 -2.42 5.23
C VAL A 136 -13.21 -3.79 5.19
N PRO A 137 -12.93 -4.40 6.35
CA PRO A 137 -12.12 -5.63 6.43
C PRO A 137 -12.86 -6.84 5.84
N CYS A 138 -14.18 -6.89 6.07
CA CYS A 138 -15.06 -7.93 5.58
C CYS A 138 -16.51 -7.45 5.53
N ASP A 139 -17.35 -8.20 4.83
CA ASP A 139 -18.79 -8.00 4.89
C ASP A 139 -19.31 -8.34 6.31
N PRO A 140 -20.16 -7.52 6.94
CA PRO A 140 -20.69 -7.74 8.30
C PRO A 140 -21.30 -9.13 8.51
N SER A 141 -21.95 -9.72 7.50
CA SER A 141 -22.52 -11.07 7.59
C SER A 141 -21.46 -12.15 7.84
N SER A 142 -20.19 -11.85 7.56
CA SER A 142 -19.05 -12.73 7.86
C SER A 142 -18.89 -12.95 9.35
N LEU A 143 -19.15 -11.93 10.18
CA LEU A 143 -19.07 -12.04 11.64
C LEU A 143 -20.19 -12.93 12.18
N THR A 144 -21.39 -12.83 11.62
CA THR A 144 -22.51 -13.73 11.96
C THR A 144 -22.18 -15.18 11.60
N ARG A 145 -21.68 -15.45 10.39
CA ARG A 145 -21.25 -16.81 9.98
C ARG A 145 -20.15 -17.36 10.87
N TRP A 146 -19.22 -16.50 11.28
CA TRP A 146 -18.13 -16.90 12.17
C TRP A 146 -18.61 -17.24 13.58
N ARG A 147 -19.49 -16.43 14.15
CA ARG A 147 -20.11 -16.72 15.44
C ARG A 147 -20.82 -18.08 15.44
N GLN A 148 -21.57 -18.39 14.39
CA GLN A 148 -22.25 -19.69 14.24
C GLN A 148 -21.28 -20.89 14.21
N ARG A 149 -20.03 -20.70 13.74
CA ARG A 149 -19.01 -21.76 13.73
C ARG A 149 -18.34 -21.97 15.08
N LEU A 150 -18.33 -20.96 15.94
CA LEU A 150 -17.69 -21.04 17.26
C LEU A 150 -18.54 -21.84 18.26
N GLY A 151 -19.87 -21.90 18.05
CA GLY A 151 -20.82 -22.55 18.95
C GLY A 151 -21.57 -21.53 19.78
#